data_AF-A0A0B3SQ83-F1
#
_entry.id   AF-A0A0B3SQ83-F1
#
_cell.length_a   1.000
_cell.length_b   1.000
_cell.length_c   1.000
_cell.angle_alpha   90.00
_cell.angle_beta   90.00
_cell.angle_gamma   90.00
#
_symmetry.space_group_name_H-M   'P 1'
#
loop_
_entity.id
_entity.type
_entity.pdbx_description
1 polymer ?
#
loop_
_entity_poly.entity_id
_entity_poly.type
_entity_poly.pdbx_seq_one_letter_code
_entity_poly.pdbx_strand_id
1 'polypeptide(L)'
;MAQVLWRLAMAAVLPVFAGMAQAAQITLSEGQDMGCQLRIDGEIVSGDAEALRAILEDMPWPDGTSPVGQRICLDSPGGSLIEVVRMADIVKARFMGTAIAEGATCESTCALLFLSGRFSHPESDGAAIPDRVLHPRGTLGFHAPALVEEDRNYSRDEVNAAYARALGSMGEVLRVTSDIPESLFLTILNTPASDMSYVETVEQAARWQIEVAPVSLTASDIESSLRFACLNGDGGMLDQRASDSYLYGSANLPFTFGNLGPDRAQVTSRGGFRAEDSANCEMTLRADGDPLDRIGYLVMDGAGANEILRREVYPYMFHDPRLPLSALPVVRSPAETGEQIFFAAIQAAARAELSEVEIRSCWLLNPEVRIVNVNEYVNLRGGPGFEAEVLRQVPLGERVRVIATQDLRTPEGGDRARSCMKACNNLALDNGDADLRAQVDRCIEGNVFWYEIRDGSGTAGYVSRKFLAD
;
A
#
# COMPACT_ATOMS: atom_id res chain seq x y z
N MET A 1 66.83 -38.07 -54.48
CA MET A 1 65.75 -38.51 -53.58
C MET A 1 66.25 -38.25 -52.16
N ALA A 2 65.98 -37.06 -51.60
CA ALA A 2 64.79 -36.75 -50.78
C ALA A 2 64.79 -37.56 -49.47
N GLN A 3 64.68 -37.01 -48.26
CA GLN A 3 64.51 -35.66 -47.73
C GLN A 3 64.94 -35.69 -46.24
N VAL A 4 65.55 -34.61 -45.78
CA VAL A 4 65.82 -34.28 -44.38
C VAL A 4 64.53 -33.76 -43.75
N LEU A 5 64.12 -34.26 -42.58
CA LEU A 5 62.99 -33.70 -41.84
C LEU A 5 63.44 -33.22 -40.46
N TRP A 6 63.50 -31.90 -40.37
CA TRP A 6 63.62 -31.08 -39.17
C TRP A 6 62.46 -31.34 -38.21
N ARG A 7 62.77 -31.46 -36.91
CA ARG A 7 61.80 -31.30 -35.82
C ARG A 7 61.82 -29.83 -35.40
N LEU A 8 60.82 -29.06 -35.82
CA LEU A 8 60.51 -27.75 -35.25
C LEU A 8 59.51 -27.95 -34.11
N ALA A 9 59.92 -27.54 -32.90
CA ALA A 9 59.05 -27.43 -31.74
C ALA A 9 58.07 -26.27 -31.97
N MET A 10 56.79 -26.58 -32.12
CA MET A 10 55.71 -25.61 -32.18
C MET A 10 55.33 -25.24 -30.74
N ALA A 11 55.84 -24.11 -30.24
CA ALA A 11 55.30 -23.48 -29.05
C ALA A 11 53.91 -22.93 -29.40
N ALA A 12 52.86 -23.61 -28.92
CA ALA A 12 51.50 -23.13 -29.03
C ALA A 12 51.33 -21.92 -28.10
N VAL A 13 51.36 -20.72 -28.69
CA VAL A 13 50.94 -19.48 -28.02
C VAL A 13 49.42 -19.55 -27.92
N LEU A 14 48.92 -19.94 -26.74
CA LEU A 14 47.52 -19.79 -26.35
C LEU A 14 47.23 -18.28 -26.21
N PRO A 15 46.30 -17.70 -26.98
CA PRO A 15 45.87 -16.33 -26.73
C PRO A 15 45.07 -16.35 -25.41
N VAL A 16 45.61 -15.67 -24.40
CA VAL A 16 44.86 -15.31 -23.21
C VAL A 16 43.83 -14.28 -23.67
N PHE A 17 42.58 -14.71 -23.87
CA PHE A 17 41.44 -13.81 -23.93
C PHE A 17 41.24 -13.21 -22.54
N ALA A 18 41.99 -12.15 -22.23
CA ALA A 18 41.60 -11.23 -21.18
C ALA A 18 40.29 -10.59 -21.63
N GLY A 19 39.18 -10.90 -20.95
CA GLY A 19 37.89 -10.26 -21.21
C GLY A 19 38.09 -8.76 -21.07
N MET A 20 37.96 -8.02 -22.17
CA MET A 20 37.83 -6.57 -22.09
C MET A 20 36.53 -6.31 -21.35
N ALA A 21 36.61 -5.72 -20.15
CA ALA A 21 35.44 -5.17 -19.48
C ALA A 21 34.72 -4.25 -20.47
N GLN A 22 33.50 -4.60 -20.84
CA GLN A 22 32.70 -3.85 -21.79
C GLN A 22 31.89 -2.82 -21.01
N ALA A 23 31.83 -1.59 -21.52
CA ALA A 23 31.01 -0.53 -20.95
C ALA A 23 29.53 -0.90 -20.95
N ALA A 24 28.76 -0.27 -20.06
CA ALA A 24 27.33 -0.51 -20.00
C ALA A 24 26.66 -0.10 -21.31
N GLN A 25 25.78 -0.97 -21.80
CA GLN A 25 24.95 -0.68 -22.95
C GLN A 25 23.76 0.17 -22.49
N ILE A 26 23.70 1.43 -22.95
CA ILE A 26 22.57 2.32 -22.67
C ILE A 26 21.70 2.44 -23.92
N THR A 27 20.46 2.00 -23.82
CA THR A 27 19.54 1.93 -24.97
C THR A 27 18.17 2.49 -24.66
N LEU A 28 17.48 2.95 -25.70
CA LEU A 28 16.06 3.29 -25.64
C LEU A 28 15.25 2.00 -25.51
N SER A 29 14.23 2.03 -24.66
CA SER A 29 13.26 0.96 -24.46
C SER A 29 11.91 1.40 -25.00
N GLU A 30 11.20 0.51 -25.70
CA GLU A 30 9.85 0.76 -26.20
C GLU A 30 8.77 0.70 -25.09
N GLY A 31 9.14 0.91 -23.82
CA GLY A 31 8.19 1.37 -22.79
C GLY A 31 7.37 0.31 -22.05
N GLN A 32 7.54 -0.99 -22.28
CA GLN A 32 6.54 -1.96 -21.79
C GLN A 32 6.88 -2.66 -20.47
N ASP A 33 8.13 -3.04 -20.23
CA ASP A 33 8.49 -3.71 -18.98
C ASP A 33 8.80 -2.65 -17.91
N MET A 34 8.05 -2.68 -16.80
CA MET A 34 8.23 -1.81 -15.61
C MET A 34 8.06 -0.30 -15.85
N GLY A 35 7.54 0.12 -17.02
CA GLY A 35 7.40 1.53 -17.38
C GLY A 35 8.72 2.20 -17.77
N CYS A 36 9.66 1.45 -18.36
CA CYS A 36 10.99 1.94 -18.69
C CYS A 36 11.11 2.54 -20.10
N GLN A 37 11.65 3.75 -20.22
CA GLN A 37 12.04 4.38 -21.49
C GLN A 37 13.50 4.17 -21.86
N LEU A 38 14.35 3.83 -20.88
CA LEU A 38 15.75 3.48 -21.10
C LEU A 38 16.09 2.17 -20.41
N ARG A 39 17.15 1.54 -20.88
CA ARG A 39 17.84 0.43 -20.20
C ARG A 39 19.32 0.73 -20.06
N ILE A 40 19.90 0.25 -18.96
CA ILE A 40 21.33 0.22 -18.70
C ILE A 40 21.70 -1.23 -18.37
N ASP A 41 22.41 -1.86 -19.28
CA ASP A 41 22.77 -3.28 -19.22
C ASP A 41 24.30 -3.44 -19.15
N GLY A 42 24.82 -4.22 -18.19
CA GLY A 42 26.25 -4.54 -18.07
C GLY A 42 27.04 -3.71 -17.04
N GLU A 43 28.37 -3.86 -17.04
CA GLU A 43 29.26 -3.23 -16.05
C GLU A 43 29.35 -1.72 -16.25
N ILE A 44 29.20 -0.94 -15.17
CA ILE A 44 29.25 0.53 -15.21
C ILE A 44 30.71 0.99 -15.15
N VAL A 45 31.19 1.61 -16.23
CA VAL A 45 32.59 2.05 -16.38
C VAL A 45 32.68 3.53 -16.73
N SER A 46 33.90 4.08 -16.68
CA SER A 46 34.12 5.50 -17.01
C SER A 46 33.61 5.85 -18.41
N GLY A 47 32.74 6.85 -18.51
CA GLY A 47 32.14 7.33 -19.76
C GLY A 47 30.64 7.12 -19.83
N ASP A 48 30.09 6.18 -19.06
CA ASP A 48 28.66 5.85 -19.06
C ASP A 48 27.78 7.00 -18.59
N ALA A 49 28.28 7.88 -17.69
CA ALA A 49 27.56 9.08 -17.29
C ALA A 49 27.40 10.08 -18.45
N GLU A 50 28.41 10.19 -19.32
CA GLU A 50 28.33 11.06 -20.49
C GLU A 50 27.40 10.46 -21.54
N ALA A 51 27.47 9.15 -21.76
CA ALA A 51 26.55 8.44 -22.64
C ALA A 51 25.09 8.58 -22.18
N LEU A 52 24.83 8.44 -20.87
CA LEU A 52 23.51 8.65 -20.30
C LEU A 52 23.02 10.07 -20.52
N ARG A 53 23.88 11.08 -20.28
CA ARG A 53 23.52 12.49 -20.51
C ARG A 53 23.15 12.74 -21.96
N ALA A 54 23.97 12.26 -22.91
CA ALA A 54 23.74 12.45 -24.33
C ALA A 54 22.40 11.87 -24.79
N ILE A 55 22.03 10.67 -24.33
CA ILE A 55 20.73 10.07 -24.66
C ILE A 55 19.58 10.88 -24.06
N LEU A 56 19.72 11.34 -22.82
CA LEU A 56 18.69 12.12 -22.15
C LEU A 56 18.54 13.52 -22.76
N GLU A 57 19.56 14.13 -23.36
CA GLU A 57 19.43 15.46 -23.99
C GLU A 57 18.36 15.49 -25.10
N ASP A 58 18.23 14.39 -25.86
CA ASP A 58 17.25 14.27 -26.95
C ASP A 58 15.86 13.82 -26.46
N MET A 59 15.72 13.44 -25.19
CA MET A 59 14.45 13.01 -24.62
C MET A 59 13.62 14.16 -24.07
N PRO A 60 12.28 14.12 -24.28
CA PRO A 60 11.39 15.05 -23.61
C PRO A 60 11.55 14.95 -22.09
N TRP A 61 11.32 16.07 -21.41
CA TRP A 61 11.20 16.02 -19.96
C TRP A 61 9.98 15.18 -19.57
N PRO A 62 10.07 14.41 -18.47
CA PRO A 62 8.90 13.90 -17.76
C PRO A 62 7.76 14.92 -17.74
N ASP A 63 6.58 14.53 -18.22
CA ASP A 63 5.39 15.39 -18.15
C ASP A 63 4.86 15.52 -16.72
N GLY A 64 5.40 14.67 -15.82
CA GLY A 64 5.09 14.62 -14.40
C GLY A 64 3.64 14.27 -14.09
N THR A 65 2.93 13.63 -15.02
CA THR A 65 1.56 13.16 -14.81
C THR A 65 1.51 11.80 -14.12
N SER A 66 2.49 10.94 -14.39
CA SER A 66 2.65 9.63 -13.75
C SER A 66 4.14 9.24 -13.68
N PRO A 67 4.59 8.60 -12.59
CA PRO A 67 5.91 7.96 -12.54
C PRO A 67 6.02 6.78 -13.52
N VAL A 68 4.89 6.13 -13.83
CA VAL A 68 4.85 5.00 -14.77
C VAL A 68 5.18 5.49 -16.17
N GLY A 69 6.12 4.82 -16.82
CA GLY A 69 6.57 5.19 -18.15
C GLY A 69 7.68 6.23 -18.14
N GLN A 70 8.28 6.61 -17.00
CA GLN A 70 9.38 7.58 -16.88
C GLN A 70 10.60 7.00 -16.14
N ARG A 71 10.90 5.72 -16.40
CA ARG A 71 11.93 4.97 -15.66
C ARG A 71 13.11 4.52 -16.52
N ILE A 72 14.22 4.26 -15.84
CA ILE A 72 15.40 3.58 -16.37
C ILE A 72 15.44 2.17 -15.79
N CYS A 73 15.37 1.16 -16.65
CA CYS A 73 15.55 -0.24 -16.27
C CYS A 73 17.04 -0.56 -16.11
N LEU A 74 17.40 -1.21 -15.02
CA LEU A 74 18.77 -1.52 -14.65
C LEU A 74 18.99 -3.04 -14.63
N ASP A 75 20.05 -3.48 -15.31
CA ASP A 75 20.55 -4.86 -15.25
C ASP A 75 22.08 -4.83 -15.25
N SER A 76 22.68 -4.72 -14.07
CA SER A 76 24.11 -4.49 -13.90
C SER A 76 24.67 -5.11 -12.61
N PRO A 77 25.86 -5.75 -12.66
CA PRO A 77 26.57 -6.18 -11.46
C PRO A 77 27.22 -5.00 -10.69
N GLY A 78 27.05 -3.76 -11.16
CA GLY A 78 27.74 -2.58 -10.66
C GLY A 78 29.00 -2.24 -11.47
N GLY A 79 30.01 -1.72 -10.79
CA GLY A 79 31.22 -1.15 -11.40
C GLY A 79 31.70 0.10 -10.68
N SER A 80 32.16 1.10 -11.44
CA SER A 80 32.78 2.33 -10.92
C SER A 80 31.85 3.16 -10.03
N LEU A 81 32.18 3.26 -8.73
CA LEU A 81 31.44 4.10 -7.77
C LEU A 81 31.38 5.56 -8.22
N ILE A 82 32.49 6.15 -8.64
CA ILE A 82 32.51 7.54 -9.09
C ILE A 82 31.61 7.75 -10.31
N GLU A 83 31.56 6.77 -11.22
CA GLU A 83 30.70 6.90 -12.38
C GLU A 83 29.22 6.80 -12.02
N VAL A 84 28.86 5.83 -11.19
CA VAL A 84 27.50 5.68 -10.65
C VAL A 84 27.02 6.94 -9.96
N VAL A 85 27.89 7.58 -9.18
CA VAL A 85 27.52 8.81 -8.49
C VAL A 85 27.22 9.94 -9.49
N ARG A 86 27.99 10.07 -10.58
CA ARG A 86 27.69 11.03 -11.66
C ARG A 86 26.39 10.68 -12.39
N MET A 87 26.14 9.40 -12.64
CA MET A 87 24.89 8.93 -13.25
C MET A 87 23.70 9.23 -12.33
N ALA A 88 23.84 9.00 -11.02
CA ALA A 88 22.82 9.33 -10.04
C ALA A 88 22.50 10.82 -10.04
N ASP A 89 23.50 11.71 -10.10
CA ASP A 89 23.24 13.16 -10.23
C ASP A 89 22.38 13.49 -11.46
N ILE A 90 22.64 12.82 -12.61
CA ILE A 90 21.88 12.99 -13.84
C ILE A 90 20.44 12.47 -13.69
N VAL A 91 20.26 11.25 -13.14
CA VAL A 91 18.94 10.65 -12.90
C VAL A 91 18.09 11.54 -11.99
N LYS A 92 18.68 12.01 -10.89
CA LYS A 92 18.03 12.92 -9.94
C LYS A 92 17.65 14.25 -10.61
N ALA A 93 18.54 14.83 -11.42
CA ALA A 93 18.29 16.10 -12.10
C ALA A 93 17.21 16.00 -13.19
N ARG A 94 17.00 14.81 -13.77
CA ARG A 94 15.97 14.55 -14.78
C ARG A 94 14.65 14.02 -14.20
N PHE A 95 14.56 13.81 -12.88
CA PHE A 95 13.39 13.20 -12.22
C PHE A 95 12.96 11.89 -12.88
N MET A 96 13.95 11.06 -13.21
CA MET A 96 13.73 9.73 -13.77
C MET A 96 13.62 8.72 -12.63
N GLY A 97 12.64 7.84 -12.71
CA GLY A 97 12.58 6.67 -11.85
C GLY A 97 13.58 5.60 -12.28
N THR A 98 13.74 4.60 -11.43
CA THR A 98 14.58 3.43 -11.69
C THR A 98 13.78 2.15 -11.48
N ALA A 99 14.08 1.13 -12.27
CA ALA A 99 13.42 -0.16 -12.13
C ALA A 99 14.36 -1.34 -12.38
N ILE A 100 14.03 -2.48 -11.79
CA ILE A 100 14.68 -3.76 -12.05
C ILE A 100 13.60 -4.71 -12.54
N ALA A 101 13.71 -5.13 -13.80
CA ALA A 101 12.71 -5.97 -14.47
C ALA A 101 12.77 -7.44 -13.99
N GLU A 102 11.84 -8.26 -14.49
CA GLU A 102 11.83 -9.70 -14.21
C GLU A 102 13.17 -10.35 -14.59
N GLY A 103 13.80 -11.05 -13.64
CA GLY A 103 15.05 -11.77 -13.85
C GLY A 103 16.30 -10.88 -13.98
N ALA A 104 16.14 -9.55 -14.04
CA ALA A 104 17.26 -8.62 -14.07
C ALA A 104 17.92 -8.51 -12.69
N THR A 105 19.20 -8.15 -12.68
CA THR A 105 20.00 -8.03 -11.46
C THR A 105 20.59 -6.64 -11.34
N CYS A 106 20.53 -6.04 -10.17
CA CYS A 106 21.18 -4.77 -9.89
C CYS A 106 21.89 -4.84 -8.54
N GLU A 107 23.20 -5.04 -8.60
CA GLU A 107 24.05 -5.30 -7.43
C GLU A 107 25.12 -4.22 -7.26
N SER A 108 25.70 -4.15 -6.07
CA SER A 108 26.83 -3.26 -5.79
C SER A 108 26.49 -1.79 -6.10
N THR A 109 27.30 -1.12 -6.92
CA THR A 109 27.08 0.28 -7.30
C THR A 109 25.86 0.45 -8.22
N CYS A 110 25.39 -0.57 -8.94
CA CYS A 110 24.09 -0.49 -9.63
C CYS A 110 22.97 -0.23 -8.62
N ALA A 111 22.99 -0.92 -7.48
CA ALA A 111 21.98 -0.75 -6.44
C ALA A 111 21.96 0.69 -5.88
N LEU A 112 23.11 1.38 -5.87
CA LEU A 112 23.17 2.81 -5.52
C LEU A 112 22.54 3.69 -6.61
N LEU A 113 22.78 3.38 -7.89
CA LEU A 113 22.10 4.05 -9.00
C LEU A 113 20.57 3.83 -8.92
N PHE A 114 20.12 2.62 -8.60
CA PHE A 114 18.72 2.31 -8.35
C PHE A 114 18.12 3.24 -7.28
N LEU A 115 18.80 3.47 -6.16
CA LEU A 115 18.32 4.37 -5.10
C LEU A 115 18.20 5.85 -5.52
N SER A 116 18.78 6.25 -6.65
CA SER A 116 18.67 7.62 -7.15
C SER A 116 17.33 7.94 -7.81
N GLY A 117 16.55 6.90 -8.17
CA GLY A 117 15.25 7.00 -8.83
C GLY A 117 14.26 7.86 -8.04
N ARG A 118 13.67 8.85 -8.72
CA ARG A 118 12.73 9.80 -8.14
C ARG A 118 11.78 10.33 -9.20
N PHE A 119 10.59 10.71 -8.76
CA PHE A 119 9.58 11.38 -9.57
C PHE A 119 9.24 12.74 -8.97
N SER A 120 8.92 13.72 -9.80
CA SER A 120 8.48 15.06 -9.37
C SER A 120 7.26 15.47 -10.17
N HIS A 121 6.17 15.77 -9.47
CA HIS A 121 4.95 16.26 -10.09
C HIS A 121 5.07 17.79 -10.28
N PRO A 122 4.70 18.35 -11.46
CA PRO A 122 4.73 19.79 -11.74
C PRO A 122 4.10 20.68 -10.66
N GLU A 123 3.09 20.20 -9.94
CA GLU A 123 2.39 20.94 -8.89
C GLU A 123 3.06 20.85 -7.50
N SER A 124 4.16 20.10 -7.38
CA SER A 124 4.83 19.84 -6.09
C SER A 124 5.91 20.87 -5.73
N ASP A 125 5.98 22.03 -6.40
CA ASP A 125 6.98 23.08 -6.16
C ASP A 125 8.43 22.55 -6.09
N GLY A 126 8.74 21.51 -6.86
CA GLY A 126 10.06 20.86 -6.91
C GLY A 126 10.29 19.78 -5.85
N ALA A 127 9.31 19.47 -5.00
CA ALA A 127 9.37 18.30 -4.13
C ALA A 127 9.27 17.01 -4.97
N ALA A 128 10.25 16.12 -4.78
CA ALA A 128 10.30 14.83 -5.44
C ALA A 128 10.02 13.71 -4.44
N ILE A 129 9.36 12.66 -4.92
CA ILE A 129 9.13 11.41 -4.18
C ILE A 129 10.01 10.31 -4.77
N PRO A 130 10.42 9.29 -3.98
CA PRO A 130 11.07 8.11 -4.53
C PRO A 130 10.23 7.46 -5.63
N ASP A 131 10.87 7.00 -6.71
CA ASP A 131 10.28 6.15 -7.75
C ASP A 131 11.32 5.08 -8.10
N ARG A 132 11.21 3.94 -7.41
CA ARG A 132 12.23 2.88 -7.34
C ARG A 132 11.53 1.53 -7.32
N VAL A 133 11.43 0.87 -8.46
CA VAL A 133 10.55 -0.31 -8.61
C VAL A 133 11.33 -1.59 -8.85
N LEU A 134 11.16 -2.56 -7.95
CA LEU A 134 11.72 -3.90 -8.06
C LEU A 134 10.65 -4.88 -8.53
N HIS A 135 10.91 -5.59 -9.62
CA HIS A 135 10.07 -6.72 -10.00
C HIS A 135 10.15 -7.82 -8.91
N PRO A 136 9.06 -8.51 -8.53
CA PRO A 136 9.06 -9.61 -7.54
C PRO A 136 10.10 -10.73 -7.77
N ARG A 137 10.53 -10.87 -9.02
CA ARG A 137 11.50 -11.86 -9.55
C ARG A 137 12.81 -11.21 -10.03
N GLY A 138 13.05 -9.94 -9.71
CA GLY A 138 14.33 -9.27 -9.93
C GLY A 138 15.23 -9.40 -8.70
N THR A 139 16.50 -9.05 -8.86
CA THR A 139 17.50 -9.14 -7.77
C THR A 139 18.09 -7.77 -7.50
N LEU A 140 18.02 -7.34 -6.24
CA LEU A 140 18.60 -6.08 -5.75
C LEU A 140 19.48 -6.36 -4.55
N GLY A 141 20.78 -6.09 -4.69
CA GLY A 141 21.79 -6.44 -3.69
C GLY A 141 22.66 -5.26 -3.29
N PHE A 142 22.87 -5.08 -1.99
CA PHE A 142 23.67 -4.02 -1.40
C PHE A 142 24.87 -4.57 -0.64
N HIS A 143 26.01 -3.89 -0.75
CA HIS A 143 27.18 -4.10 0.11
C HIS A 143 28.00 -2.82 0.25
N ALA A 144 28.92 -2.79 1.22
CA ALA A 144 29.84 -1.68 1.41
C ALA A 144 30.90 -1.62 0.29
N PRO A 145 31.34 -0.43 -0.17
CA PRO A 145 32.38 -0.33 -1.18
C PRO A 145 33.70 -1.02 -0.77
N ALA A 146 34.31 -1.76 -1.70
CA ALA A 146 35.65 -2.32 -1.51
C ALA A 146 36.74 -1.27 -1.78
N LEU A 147 37.89 -1.40 -1.11
CA LEU A 147 39.07 -0.57 -1.35
C LEU A 147 40.30 -1.36 -1.80
N VAL A 148 40.38 -2.63 -1.41
CA VAL A 148 41.58 -3.45 -1.55
C VAL A 148 41.15 -4.89 -1.74
N GLU A 149 41.60 -5.50 -2.84
CA GLU A 149 41.31 -6.91 -3.18
C GLU A 149 42.53 -7.82 -3.04
N GLU A 150 43.71 -7.26 -2.78
CA GLU A 150 44.96 -8.02 -2.69
C GLU A 150 45.32 -8.40 -1.25
N ASP A 151 45.75 -9.64 -1.05
CA ASP A 151 46.37 -10.07 0.20
C ASP A 151 47.87 -9.79 0.18
N ARG A 152 48.28 -8.64 0.76
CA ARG A 152 49.71 -8.32 0.97
C ARG A 152 49.97 -7.52 2.24
N ASN A 153 51.25 -7.36 2.57
CA ASN A 153 51.65 -6.44 3.64
C ASN A 153 51.50 -4.98 3.17
N TYR A 154 50.88 -4.16 4.02
CA TYR A 154 50.69 -2.73 3.80
C TYR A 154 51.53 -1.93 4.80
N SER A 155 52.13 -0.85 4.33
CA SER A 155 52.75 0.16 5.18
C SER A 155 51.70 0.99 5.92
N ARG A 156 52.10 1.64 7.02
CA ARG A 156 51.22 2.56 7.76
C ARG A 156 50.64 3.66 6.87
N ASP A 157 51.44 4.19 5.94
CA ASP A 157 51.01 5.28 5.08
C ASP A 157 50.00 4.79 4.02
N GLU A 158 50.17 3.57 3.51
CA GLU A 158 49.17 2.92 2.65
C GLU A 158 47.84 2.68 3.38
N VAL A 159 47.89 2.20 4.63
CA VAL A 159 46.70 1.99 5.45
C VAL A 159 45.97 3.31 5.73
N ASN A 160 46.70 4.36 6.11
CA ASN A 160 46.11 5.68 6.36
C ASN A 160 45.48 6.27 5.08
N ALA A 161 46.15 6.12 3.94
CA ALA A 161 45.63 6.56 2.65
C ALA A 161 44.39 5.74 2.23
N ALA A 162 44.38 4.44 2.48
CA ALA A 162 43.21 3.58 2.23
C ALA A 162 42.02 3.99 3.11
N TYR A 163 42.25 4.24 4.40
CA TYR A 163 41.22 4.71 5.32
C TYR A 163 40.63 6.07 4.90
N ALA A 164 41.47 7.03 4.50
CA ALA A 164 41.00 8.31 3.99
C ALA A 164 40.16 8.17 2.72
N ARG A 165 40.55 7.25 1.81
CA ARG A 165 39.72 6.90 0.64
C ARG A 165 38.40 6.25 1.04
N ALA A 166 38.39 5.38 2.06
CA ALA A 166 37.18 4.73 2.57
C ALA A 166 36.14 5.77 2.99
N LEU A 167 36.57 6.74 3.78
CA LEU A 167 35.71 7.82 4.26
C LEU A 167 35.21 8.69 3.09
N GLY A 168 36.05 8.94 2.08
CA GLY A 168 35.64 9.60 0.85
C GLY A 168 34.55 8.83 0.11
N SER A 169 34.73 7.53 -0.09
CA SER A 169 33.73 6.66 -0.72
C SER A 169 32.41 6.65 0.05
N MET A 170 32.44 6.63 1.39
CA MET A 170 31.24 6.73 2.21
C MET A 170 30.52 8.09 2.03
N GLY A 171 31.29 9.18 1.89
CA GLY A 171 30.74 10.50 1.57
C GLY A 171 29.99 10.51 0.23
N GLU A 172 30.50 9.82 -0.79
CA GLU A 172 29.82 9.69 -2.08
C GLU A 172 28.55 8.82 -1.99
N VAL A 173 28.58 7.72 -1.22
CA VAL A 173 27.37 6.93 -0.95
C VAL A 173 26.31 7.81 -0.29
N LEU A 174 26.65 8.54 0.78
CA LEU A 174 25.73 9.46 1.47
C LEU A 174 25.13 10.52 0.53
N ARG A 175 25.89 11.02 -0.44
CA ARG A 175 25.44 11.98 -1.43
C ARG A 175 24.38 11.38 -2.38
N VAL A 176 24.57 10.14 -2.78
CA VAL A 176 23.59 9.40 -3.61
C VAL A 176 22.38 9.00 -2.77
N THR A 177 22.57 8.62 -1.51
CA THR A 177 21.55 8.02 -0.66
C THR A 177 20.98 8.97 0.39
N SER A 178 21.04 10.30 0.21
CA SER A 178 20.56 11.27 1.21
C SER A 178 19.09 11.08 1.63
N ASP A 179 18.30 10.43 0.77
CA ASP A 179 16.85 10.29 0.88
C ASP A 179 16.45 8.80 1.05
N ILE A 180 17.28 8.00 1.74
CA ILE A 180 16.97 6.60 2.07
C ILE A 180 16.74 6.40 3.57
N PRO A 181 16.01 5.35 3.98
CA PRO A 181 15.88 4.98 5.38
C PRO A 181 17.23 4.66 6.03
N GLU A 182 17.41 5.08 7.29
CA GLU A 182 18.66 4.92 8.06
C GLU A 182 19.08 3.45 8.14
N SER A 183 18.12 2.54 8.29
CA SER A 183 18.38 1.11 8.38
C SER A 183 18.92 0.51 7.09
N LEU A 184 18.51 1.02 5.92
CA LEU A 184 19.09 0.59 4.64
C LEU A 184 20.54 1.08 4.55
N PHE A 185 20.78 2.33 4.91
CA PHE A 185 22.14 2.88 4.94
C PHE A 185 23.06 2.06 5.87
N LEU A 186 22.60 1.74 7.08
CA LEU A 186 23.34 0.89 8.01
C LEU A 186 23.51 -0.54 7.47
N THR A 187 22.53 -1.08 6.73
CA THR A 187 22.66 -2.40 6.08
C THR A 187 23.76 -2.38 5.01
N ILE A 188 23.80 -1.34 4.17
CA ILE A 188 24.87 -1.14 3.17
C ILE A 188 26.23 -1.11 3.88
N LEU A 189 26.38 -0.30 4.93
CA LEU A 189 27.66 -0.14 5.63
C LEU A 189 28.14 -1.39 6.37
N ASN A 190 27.22 -2.17 6.93
CA ASN A 190 27.55 -3.35 7.72
C ASN A 190 27.67 -4.64 6.89
N THR A 191 27.35 -4.60 5.59
CA THR A 191 27.53 -5.73 4.68
C THR A 191 28.92 -5.64 4.06
N PRO A 192 29.86 -6.57 4.35
CA PRO A 192 31.19 -6.55 3.77
C PRO A 192 31.18 -6.64 2.24
N ALA A 193 32.18 -6.10 1.58
CA ALA A 193 32.25 -6.14 0.10
C ALA A 193 32.39 -7.55 -0.51
N SER A 194 32.73 -8.54 0.32
CA SER A 194 32.79 -9.96 -0.05
C SER A 194 31.45 -10.68 0.08
N ASP A 195 30.40 -9.98 0.50
CA ASP A 195 29.06 -10.51 0.77
C ASP A 195 27.99 -9.57 0.18
N MET A 196 26.73 -9.97 0.23
CA MET A 196 25.62 -9.20 -0.32
C MET A 196 24.37 -9.30 0.55
N SER A 197 23.77 -8.15 0.86
CA SER A 197 22.46 -8.06 1.50
C SER A 197 21.40 -7.81 0.43
N TYR A 198 20.48 -8.76 0.26
CA TYR A 198 19.42 -8.68 -0.74
C TYR A 198 18.11 -8.15 -0.16
N VAL A 199 17.30 -7.54 -1.04
CA VAL A 199 15.89 -7.22 -0.74
C VAL A 199 15.04 -8.44 -1.08
N GLU A 200 14.63 -9.19 -0.06
CA GLU A 200 14.03 -10.52 -0.26
C GLU A 200 12.59 -10.63 0.21
N THR A 201 12.14 -9.75 1.10
CA THR A 201 10.81 -9.84 1.74
C THR A 201 9.98 -8.56 1.55
N VAL A 202 8.66 -8.71 1.70
CA VAL A 202 7.71 -7.59 1.65
C VAL A 202 8.08 -6.50 2.66
N GLU A 203 8.44 -6.88 3.90
CA GLU A 203 8.78 -5.91 4.93
C GLU A 203 10.08 -5.18 4.66
N GLN A 204 11.09 -5.83 4.07
CA GLN A 204 12.33 -5.16 3.68
C GLN A 204 12.04 -4.12 2.59
N ALA A 205 11.28 -4.50 1.57
CA ALA A 205 10.91 -3.57 0.50
C ALA A 205 10.11 -2.37 1.02
N ALA A 206 9.07 -2.63 1.82
CA ALA A 206 8.23 -1.58 2.40
C ALA A 206 9.03 -0.66 3.34
N ARG A 207 9.84 -1.23 4.25
CA ARG A 207 10.69 -0.50 5.18
C ARG A 207 11.69 0.39 4.45
N TRP A 208 12.30 -0.14 3.38
CA TRP A 208 13.33 0.55 2.61
C TRP A 208 12.78 1.44 1.50
N GLN A 209 11.45 1.58 1.43
CA GLN A 209 10.77 2.42 0.46
C GLN A 209 11.11 2.04 -0.98
N ILE A 210 11.14 0.73 -1.23
CA ILE A 210 11.34 0.10 -2.53
C ILE A 210 10.00 -0.46 -2.96
N GLU A 211 9.48 0.03 -4.07
CA GLU A 211 8.21 -0.42 -4.61
C GLU A 211 8.39 -1.80 -5.23
N VAL A 212 7.40 -2.68 -5.06
CA VAL A 212 7.42 -4.01 -5.69
C VAL A 212 6.21 -4.16 -6.58
N ALA A 213 6.46 -4.30 -7.88
CA ALA A 213 5.42 -4.36 -8.89
C ALA A 213 5.89 -5.15 -10.13
N PRO A 214 4.99 -5.75 -10.92
CA PRO A 214 3.56 -5.79 -10.70
C PRO A 214 3.14 -6.91 -9.75
N VAL A 215 2.19 -6.64 -8.84
CA VAL A 215 1.68 -7.62 -7.87
C VAL A 215 0.16 -7.62 -7.89
N SER A 216 -0.43 -8.81 -7.95
CA SER A 216 -1.88 -9.01 -7.93
C SER A 216 -2.41 -8.89 -6.50
N LEU A 217 -3.56 -8.24 -6.35
CA LEU A 217 -4.32 -8.26 -5.12
C LEU A 217 -5.06 -9.60 -4.98
N THR A 218 -5.20 -10.06 -3.74
CA THR A 218 -5.95 -11.27 -3.43
C THR A 218 -7.01 -11.00 -2.37
N ALA A 219 -8.07 -11.80 -2.36
CA ALA A 219 -9.20 -11.63 -1.46
C ALA A 219 -9.40 -12.81 -0.50
N SER A 220 -8.40 -13.70 -0.39
CA SER A 220 -8.54 -14.95 0.39
C SER A 220 -8.76 -14.70 1.89
N ASP A 221 -8.11 -13.67 2.43
CA ASP A 221 -8.30 -13.17 3.79
C ASP A 221 -8.13 -11.64 3.78
N ILE A 222 -9.26 -10.93 3.66
CA ILE A 222 -9.25 -9.48 3.48
C ILE A 222 -8.83 -8.74 4.76
N GLU A 223 -9.22 -9.21 5.94
CA GLU A 223 -8.83 -8.59 7.21
C GLU A 223 -7.32 -8.68 7.42
N SER A 224 -6.73 -9.85 7.16
CA SER A 224 -5.28 -10.01 7.20
C SER A 224 -4.58 -9.13 6.17
N SER A 225 -5.12 -9.05 4.95
CA SER A 225 -4.55 -8.22 3.89
C SER A 225 -4.53 -6.73 4.26
N LEU A 226 -5.64 -6.22 4.81
CA LEU A 226 -5.76 -4.83 5.28
C LEU A 226 -4.81 -4.56 6.45
N ARG A 227 -4.69 -5.50 7.40
CA ARG A 227 -3.70 -5.41 8.49
C ARG A 227 -2.27 -5.35 7.96
N PHE A 228 -1.92 -6.20 6.99
CA PHE A 228 -0.57 -6.21 6.43
C PHE A 228 -0.22 -4.89 5.73
N ALA A 229 -1.16 -4.30 4.99
CA ALA A 229 -0.95 -2.99 4.39
C ALA A 229 -0.63 -1.91 5.44
N CYS A 230 -1.37 -1.88 6.55
CA CYS A 230 -1.08 -0.99 7.67
C CYS A 230 0.27 -1.27 8.32
N LEU A 231 0.62 -2.53 8.60
CA LEU A 231 1.90 -2.89 9.21
C LEU A 231 3.11 -2.53 8.33
N ASN A 232 3.04 -2.86 7.04
CA ASN A 232 4.09 -2.56 6.08
C ASN A 232 4.22 -1.04 5.87
N GLY A 233 3.10 -0.31 5.84
CA GLY A 233 3.08 1.15 5.76
C GLY A 233 3.69 1.82 6.98
N ASP A 234 3.26 1.40 8.17
CA ASP A 234 3.72 1.96 9.44
C ASP A 234 5.21 1.69 9.67
N GLY A 235 5.66 0.46 9.38
CA GLY A 235 7.07 0.08 9.41
C GLY A 235 7.92 0.91 8.45
N GLY A 236 7.41 1.20 7.24
CA GLY A 236 8.05 2.10 6.28
C GLY A 236 8.14 3.56 6.73
N MET A 237 7.16 4.04 7.50
CA MET A 237 7.21 5.39 8.10
C MET A 237 8.18 5.47 9.28
N LEU A 238 8.29 4.41 10.06
CA LEU A 238 9.13 4.34 11.27
C LEU A 238 10.56 3.86 11.01
N ASP A 239 10.84 3.38 9.79
CA ASP A 239 12.03 2.62 9.47
C ASP A 239 12.26 1.42 10.42
N GLN A 240 11.17 0.69 10.69
CA GLN A 240 11.12 -0.48 11.56
C GLN A 240 10.61 -1.70 10.80
N ARG A 241 10.91 -2.89 11.32
CA ARG A 241 10.37 -4.13 10.76
C ARG A 241 8.89 -4.21 11.11
N ALA A 242 8.05 -4.37 10.10
CA ALA A 242 6.61 -4.58 10.28
C ALA A 242 6.33 -5.81 11.16
N SER A 243 7.18 -6.84 11.06
CA SER A 243 7.08 -8.05 11.88
C SER A 243 7.37 -7.87 13.37
N ASP A 244 8.05 -6.79 13.78
CA ASP A 244 8.26 -6.45 15.20
C ASP A 244 6.98 -5.81 15.79
N SER A 245 6.28 -4.99 15.00
CA SER A 245 4.97 -4.40 15.38
C SER A 245 3.87 -5.45 15.50
N TYR A 246 3.96 -6.57 14.76
CA TYR A 246 3.03 -7.69 14.83
C TYR A 246 2.92 -8.32 16.24
N LEU A 247 3.95 -8.15 17.08
CA LEU A 247 4.00 -8.72 18.44
C LEU A 247 3.31 -7.86 19.50
N TYR A 248 2.97 -6.60 19.19
CA TYR A 248 2.32 -5.65 20.10
C TYR A 248 0.93 -5.30 19.57
N GLY A 249 -0.12 -5.90 20.13
CA GLY A 249 -1.53 -5.48 19.97
C GLY A 249 -2.19 -5.65 18.60
N SER A 250 -1.43 -5.66 17.50
CA SER A 250 -1.93 -5.58 16.12
C SER A 250 -2.34 -6.92 15.49
N ALA A 251 -2.24 -8.04 16.22
CA ALA A 251 -2.56 -9.37 15.67
C ALA A 251 -4.03 -9.50 15.23
N ASN A 252 -4.95 -8.82 15.93
CA ASN A 252 -6.38 -8.77 15.60
C ASN A 252 -6.84 -7.30 15.58
N LEU A 253 -6.80 -6.68 14.41
CA LEU A 253 -7.24 -5.29 14.23
C LEU A 253 -8.66 -5.27 13.65
N PRO A 254 -9.67 -4.78 14.39
CA PRO A 254 -10.97 -4.53 13.79
C PRO A 254 -10.90 -3.31 12.87
N PHE A 255 -11.67 -3.35 11.78
CA PHE A 255 -11.70 -2.28 10.78
C PHE A 255 -13.11 -1.68 10.67
N THR A 256 -13.17 -0.39 10.40
CA THR A 256 -14.38 0.28 9.93
C THR A 256 -14.22 0.72 8.49
N PHE A 257 -15.34 0.80 7.78
CA PHE A 257 -15.36 0.99 6.34
C PHE A 257 -16.20 2.21 5.96
N GLY A 258 -15.74 2.96 4.97
CA GLY A 258 -16.38 4.15 4.42
C GLY A 258 -16.17 4.28 2.92
N ASN A 259 -16.90 5.20 2.27
CA ASN A 259 -16.78 5.51 0.84
C ASN A 259 -16.62 4.28 -0.07
N LEU A 260 -17.48 3.28 0.11
CA LEU A 260 -17.39 2.01 -0.59
C LEU A 260 -17.90 2.12 -2.03
N GLY A 261 -17.16 1.53 -2.96
CA GLY A 261 -17.50 1.42 -4.37
C GLY A 261 -16.87 0.20 -5.02
N PRO A 262 -17.17 -0.08 -6.30
CA PRO A 262 -16.59 -1.23 -7.02
C PRO A 262 -15.07 -1.09 -7.24
N ASP A 263 -14.54 0.13 -7.10
CA ASP A 263 -13.17 0.53 -7.41
C ASP A 263 -12.54 1.39 -6.31
N ARG A 264 -13.21 1.55 -5.16
CA ARG A 264 -12.75 2.43 -4.08
C ARG A 264 -13.24 1.98 -2.70
N ALA A 265 -12.46 2.31 -1.68
CA ALA A 265 -12.82 2.09 -0.30
C ALA A 265 -12.01 3.02 0.62
N GLN A 266 -12.63 3.43 1.72
CA GLN A 266 -11.92 3.97 2.89
C GLN A 266 -11.97 2.92 3.99
N VAL A 267 -10.83 2.64 4.60
CA VAL A 267 -10.69 1.61 5.64
C VAL A 267 -9.92 2.20 6.81
N THR A 268 -10.43 2.05 8.02
CA THR A 268 -9.80 2.60 9.23
C THR A 268 -9.67 1.51 10.28
N SER A 269 -8.47 1.24 10.79
CA SER A 269 -8.28 0.34 11.94
C SER A 269 -8.78 1.01 13.22
N ARG A 270 -9.26 0.25 14.21
CA ARG A 270 -9.51 0.78 15.56
C ARG A 270 -8.28 0.56 16.45
N GLY A 271 -7.40 1.54 16.50
CA GLY A 271 -6.16 1.52 17.27
C GLY A 271 -5.14 0.50 16.78
N GLY A 272 -4.25 0.10 17.68
CA GLY A 272 -3.28 -0.98 17.49
C GLY A 272 -1.97 -0.58 16.83
N PHE A 273 -1.72 0.72 16.69
CA PHE A 273 -0.46 1.26 16.19
C PHE A 273 0.07 2.38 17.08
N ARG A 274 1.40 2.58 16.98
CA ARG A 274 2.17 3.62 17.71
C ARG A 274 2.06 3.47 19.23
N ALA A 275 2.51 4.50 19.95
CA ALA A 275 2.57 4.46 21.41
C ALA A 275 1.19 4.16 22.02
N GLU A 276 1.16 3.19 22.93
CA GLU A 276 -0.05 2.79 23.67
C GLU A 276 -1.20 2.28 22.79
N ASP A 277 -0.91 1.78 21.58
CA ASP A 277 -1.90 1.29 20.61
C ASP A 277 -2.98 2.33 20.24
N SER A 278 -2.61 3.61 20.34
CA SER A 278 -3.54 4.74 20.30
C SER A 278 -3.75 5.34 18.90
N ALA A 279 -2.92 4.97 17.92
CA ALA A 279 -3.07 5.45 16.54
C ALA A 279 -3.88 4.46 15.69
N ASN A 280 -4.73 5.01 14.84
CA ASN A 280 -5.47 4.32 13.80
C ASN A 280 -4.66 4.37 12.49
N CYS A 281 -4.72 3.30 11.71
CA CYS A 281 -4.31 3.30 10.31
C CYS A 281 -5.54 3.60 9.46
N GLU A 282 -5.54 4.72 8.74
CA GLU A 282 -6.58 5.07 7.79
C GLU A 282 -6.05 4.95 6.36
N MET A 283 -6.68 4.09 5.57
CA MET A 283 -6.37 3.85 4.16
C MET A 283 -7.47 4.44 3.28
N THR A 284 -7.06 5.18 2.25
CA THR A 284 -7.91 5.59 1.13
C THR A 284 -7.45 4.87 -0.12
N LEU A 285 -8.27 3.94 -0.60
CA LEU A 285 -7.96 3.02 -1.69
C LEU A 285 -8.80 3.34 -2.93
N ARG A 286 -8.16 3.26 -4.09
CA ARG A 286 -8.79 3.41 -5.40
C ARG A 286 -8.04 2.57 -6.44
N ALA A 287 -8.76 1.72 -7.17
CA ALA A 287 -8.26 1.05 -8.35
C ALA A 287 -8.18 2.03 -9.52
N ASP A 288 -7.08 1.96 -10.28
CA ASP A 288 -6.91 2.63 -11.56
C ASP A 288 -6.58 1.65 -12.70
N GLY A 289 -6.35 0.37 -12.37
CA GLY A 289 -6.05 -0.69 -13.33
C GLY A 289 -4.60 -0.74 -13.79
N ASP A 290 -3.72 0.12 -13.27
CA ASP A 290 -2.29 0.08 -13.57
C ASP A 290 -1.56 -0.80 -12.54
N PRO A 291 -1.05 -1.98 -12.92
CA PRO A 291 -0.37 -2.88 -11.99
C PRO A 291 0.99 -2.37 -11.52
N LEU A 292 1.50 -1.27 -12.08
CA LEU A 292 2.75 -0.61 -11.70
C LEU A 292 2.56 0.63 -10.83
N ASP A 293 1.32 1.10 -10.64
CA ASP A 293 1.01 2.24 -9.78
C ASP A 293 0.54 1.77 -8.39
N ARG A 294 0.44 2.72 -7.47
CA ARG A 294 -0.14 2.57 -6.14
C ARG A 294 -1.66 2.41 -6.24
N ILE A 295 -2.24 1.71 -5.26
CA ILE A 295 -3.70 1.57 -5.13
C ILE A 295 -4.31 2.59 -4.17
N GLY A 296 -3.53 3.54 -3.69
CA GLY A 296 -3.99 4.56 -2.76
C GLY A 296 -2.90 5.01 -1.81
N TYR A 297 -3.33 5.46 -0.64
CA TYR A 297 -2.44 5.91 0.41
C TYR A 297 -3.01 5.57 1.79
N LEU A 298 -2.14 5.66 2.80
CA LEU A 298 -2.51 5.58 4.20
C LEU A 298 -1.95 6.74 5.00
N VAL A 299 -2.63 7.04 6.10
CA VAL A 299 -2.21 7.97 7.14
C VAL A 299 -2.34 7.28 8.50
N MET A 300 -1.49 7.67 9.44
CA MET A 300 -1.63 7.29 10.84
C MET A 300 -2.25 8.47 11.59
N ASP A 301 -3.38 8.25 12.25
CA ASP A 301 -4.13 9.29 12.97
C ASP A 301 -4.29 8.92 14.46
N GLY A 302 -4.13 9.88 15.38
CA GLY A 302 -4.20 9.66 16.83
C GLY A 302 -2.96 10.10 17.62
N ALA A 303 -2.91 9.77 18.91
CA ALA A 303 -1.87 10.26 19.82
C ALA A 303 -0.47 9.73 19.45
N GLY A 304 0.49 10.64 19.28
CA GLY A 304 1.85 10.28 18.84
C GLY A 304 2.00 10.04 17.33
N ALA A 305 0.93 10.22 16.55
CA ALA A 305 1.01 10.28 15.09
C ALA A 305 1.31 11.71 14.64
N ASN A 306 2.15 11.85 13.61
CA ASN A 306 2.21 13.08 12.83
C ASN A 306 1.12 12.98 11.76
N GLU A 307 -0.05 13.59 12.00
CA GLU A 307 -1.23 13.61 11.11
C GLU A 307 -0.94 14.04 9.65
N ILE A 308 0.28 14.52 9.36
CA ILE A 308 0.71 15.09 8.08
C ILE A 308 1.45 14.07 7.19
N LEU A 309 1.92 12.93 7.73
CA LEU A 309 2.70 11.97 6.95
C LEU A 309 1.80 10.96 6.23
N ARG A 310 1.48 11.27 4.98
CA ARG A 310 0.85 10.36 4.02
C ARG A 310 1.88 9.40 3.43
N ARG A 311 1.52 8.12 3.30
CA ARG A 311 2.33 7.10 2.60
C ARG A 311 1.52 6.45 1.50
N GLU A 312 2.07 6.41 0.28
CA GLU A 312 1.46 5.65 -0.81
C GLU A 312 1.46 4.15 -0.51
N VAL A 313 0.40 3.47 -0.93
CA VAL A 313 0.16 2.04 -0.68
C VAL A 313 0.11 1.30 -2.00
N TYR A 314 0.90 0.24 -2.10
CA TYR A 314 1.03 -0.57 -3.31
C TYR A 314 0.49 -1.99 -3.06
N PRO A 315 0.07 -2.72 -4.10
CA PRO A 315 -0.49 -4.06 -3.96
C PRO A 315 0.38 -5.06 -3.17
N TYR A 316 1.71 -4.98 -3.27
CA TYR A 316 2.61 -5.88 -2.54
C TYR A 316 2.51 -5.72 -1.01
N MET A 317 2.09 -4.56 -0.52
CA MET A 317 2.02 -4.26 0.92
C MET A 317 0.86 -5.01 1.61
N PHE A 318 -0.11 -5.52 0.86
CA PHE A 318 -1.24 -6.31 1.38
C PHE A 318 -0.89 -7.77 1.68
N HIS A 319 0.38 -8.15 1.51
CA HIS A 319 0.88 -9.51 1.77
C HIS A 319 1.65 -9.57 3.08
N ASP A 320 1.79 -10.79 3.64
CA ASP A 320 2.51 -11.01 4.89
C ASP A 320 3.89 -10.34 4.85
N PRO A 321 4.26 -9.52 5.87
CA PRO A 321 5.57 -8.87 5.96
C PRO A 321 6.76 -9.79 5.70
N ARG A 322 6.68 -11.06 6.12
CA ARG A 322 7.76 -12.06 5.98
C ARG A 322 7.71 -12.84 4.67
N LEU A 323 6.70 -12.60 3.83
CA LEU A 323 6.57 -13.29 2.55
C LEU A 323 7.76 -12.94 1.64
N PRO A 324 8.46 -13.94 1.07
CA PRO A 324 9.49 -13.68 0.07
C PRO A 324 8.88 -12.98 -1.17
N LEU A 325 9.57 -11.98 -1.71
CA LEU A 325 9.13 -11.25 -2.89
C LEU A 325 8.89 -12.18 -4.08
N SER A 326 9.74 -13.20 -4.25
CA SER A 326 9.61 -14.21 -5.32
C SER A 326 8.35 -15.08 -5.23
N ALA A 327 7.67 -15.10 -4.08
CA ALA A 327 6.41 -15.80 -3.86
C ALA A 327 5.18 -14.92 -4.10
N LEU A 328 5.35 -13.61 -4.34
CA LEU A 328 4.23 -12.71 -4.62
C LEU A 328 3.53 -13.09 -5.93
N PRO A 329 2.18 -12.99 -5.99
CA PRO A 329 1.45 -13.24 -7.21
C PRO A 329 1.70 -12.13 -8.23
N VAL A 330 2.37 -12.44 -9.33
CA VAL A 330 2.72 -11.45 -10.36
C VAL A 330 1.58 -11.30 -11.38
N VAL A 331 1.20 -10.06 -11.69
CA VAL A 331 0.23 -9.74 -12.76
C VAL A 331 0.89 -9.96 -14.12
N ARG A 332 0.27 -10.76 -14.99
CA ARG A 332 0.75 -10.98 -16.38
C ARG A 332 -0.13 -10.32 -17.44
N SER A 333 -1.32 -9.87 -17.05
CA SER A 333 -2.22 -9.10 -17.89
C SER A 333 -3.10 -8.16 -17.06
N PRO A 334 -3.63 -7.07 -17.63
CA PRO A 334 -4.52 -6.14 -16.89
C PRO A 334 -5.76 -6.82 -16.27
N ALA A 335 -6.19 -7.98 -16.78
CA ALA A 335 -7.30 -8.74 -16.19
C ALA A 335 -6.93 -9.46 -14.87
N GLU A 336 -5.63 -9.56 -14.55
CA GLU A 336 -5.09 -10.29 -13.40
C GLU A 336 -4.73 -9.37 -12.21
N THR A 337 -5.07 -8.07 -12.26
CA THR A 337 -4.76 -7.13 -11.15
C THR A 337 -5.41 -7.57 -9.84
N GLY A 338 -6.55 -8.28 -9.91
CA GLY A 338 -7.28 -8.77 -8.74
C GLY A 338 -8.11 -7.68 -8.03
N GLU A 339 -8.08 -6.44 -8.50
CA GLU A 339 -8.74 -5.28 -7.88
C GLU A 339 -10.25 -5.49 -7.71
N GLN A 340 -10.95 -5.98 -8.75
CA GLN A 340 -12.40 -6.19 -8.68
C GLN A 340 -12.79 -7.16 -7.56
N ILE A 341 -12.05 -8.26 -7.41
CA ILE A 341 -12.31 -9.27 -6.38
C ILE A 341 -11.94 -8.71 -5.01
N PHE A 342 -10.84 -7.97 -4.93
CA PHE A 342 -10.38 -7.32 -3.71
C PHE A 342 -11.39 -6.31 -3.15
N PHE A 343 -11.87 -5.36 -3.96
CA PHE A 343 -12.88 -4.38 -3.53
C PHE A 343 -14.23 -5.04 -3.22
N ALA A 344 -14.63 -6.08 -3.97
CA ALA A 344 -15.81 -6.87 -3.62
C ALA A 344 -15.68 -7.57 -2.25
N ALA A 345 -14.47 -8.02 -1.88
CA ALA A 345 -14.20 -8.61 -0.57
C ALA A 345 -14.21 -7.56 0.56
N ILE A 346 -13.69 -6.35 0.32
CA ILE A 346 -13.82 -5.22 1.27
C ILE A 346 -15.30 -4.91 1.50
N GLN A 347 -16.10 -4.83 0.44
CA GLN A 347 -17.55 -4.62 0.57
C GLN A 347 -18.24 -5.75 1.34
N ALA A 348 -17.80 -7.00 1.16
CA ALA A 348 -18.32 -8.13 1.91
C ALA A 348 -17.93 -8.06 3.40
N ALA A 349 -16.68 -7.70 3.72
CA ALA A 349 -16.22 -7.49 5.10
C ALA A 349 -16.97 -6.32 5.76
N ALA A 350 -17.20 -5.22 5.04
CA ALA A 350 -18.00 -4.11 5.52
C ALA A 350 -19.44 -4.55 5.85
N ARG A 351 -20.06 -5.39 5.01
CA ARG A 351 -21.38 -5.97 5.28
C ARG A 351 -21.35 -6.89 6.50
N ALA A 352 -20.26 -7.61 6.74
CA ALA A 352 -20.08 -8.49 7.89
C ALA A 352 -19.88 -7.69 9.20
N GLU A 353 -19.05 -6.64 9.20
CA GLU A 353 -18.91 -5.70 10.33
C GLU A 353 -20.24 -4.99 10.65
N LEU A 354 -20.98 -4.56 9.62
CA LEU A 354 -22.35 -4.06 9.77
C LEU A 354 -23.35 -5.13 10.24
N SER A 355 -22.98 -6.41 10.21
CA SER A 355 -23.77 -7.51 10.76
C SER A 355 -23.36 -7.91 12.18
N GLU A 356 -22.12 -7.60 12.61
CA GLU A 356 -21.68 -7.72 14.00
C GLU A 356 -22.04 -6.49 14.85
N VAL A 357 -22.08 -5.31 14.23
CA VAL A 357 -22.76 -4.12 14.76
C VAL A 357 -24.21 -4.17 14.28
N GLU A 358 -25.12 -4.73 15.08
CA GLU A 358 -26.56 -4.74 14.77
C GLU A 358 -27.12 -3.31 14.57
N ILE A 359 -27.08 -2.78 13.35
CA ILE A 359 -27.85 -1.60 12.98
C ILE A 359 -29.24 -2.07 12.51
N ARG A 360 -30.19 -2.17 13.46
CA ARG A 360 -31.60 -2.53 13.21
C ARG A 360 -32.50 -1.28 13.16
N SER A 361 -32.55 -0.53 12.06
CA SER A 361 -33.44 0.64 12.03
C SER A 361 -34.08 0.88 10.67
N CYS A 362 -35.41 0.91 10.66
CA CYS A 362 -36.20 1.37 9.52
C CYS A 362 -36.60 2.85 9.73
N TRP A 363 -35.57 3.58 10.20
CA TRP A 363 -35.26 5.00 10.04
C TRP A 363 -35.89 5.99 11.03
N LEU A 364 -35.33 6.12 12.22
CA LEU A 364 -35.27 7.40 12.93
C LEU A 364 -33.77 7.73 13.05
N LEU A 365 -33.36 8.91 12.58
CA LEU A 365 -31.96 9.34 12.59
C LEU A 365 -31.61 10.04 13.91
N ASN A 366 -32.62 10.63 14.55
CA ASN A 366 -32.46 11.31 15.82
C ASN A 366 -33.05 10.47 16.97
N PRO A 367 -32.39 10.45 18.13
CA PRO A 367 -32.98 9.86 19.33
C PRO A 367 -34.14 10.71 19.87
N GLU A 368 -34.23 11.99 19.50
CA GLU A 368 -35.38 12.85 19.78
C GLU A 368 -36.27 12.96 18.54
N VAL A 369 -37.52 12.55 18.69
CA VAL A 369 -38.50 12.47 17.59
C VAL A 369 -39.84 13.03 18.06
N ARG A 370 -40.75 13.29 17.12
CA ARG A 370 -42.10 13.78 17.41
C ARG A 370 -43.16 12.75 17.08
N ILE A 371 -44.25 12.78 17.84
CA ILE A 371 -45.47 12.06 17.49
C ILE A 371 -46.10 12.73 16.26
N VAL A 372 -46.32 11.92 15.21
CA VAL A 372 -46.92 12.33 13.93
C VAL A 372 -47.95 11.31 13.46
N ASN A 373 -48.63 11.60 12.34
CA ASN A 373 -49.56 10.67 11.69
C ASN A 373 -50.72 10.19 12.57
N VAL A 374 -51.17 11.03 13.50
CA VAL A 374 -52.35 10.81 14.37
C VAL A 374 -53.22 12.07 14.40
N ASN A 375 -54.52 11.92 14.67
CA ASN A 375 -55.43 13.08 14.79
C ASN A 375 -55.24 13.85 16.11
N GLU A 376 -55.13 13.13 17.23
CA GLU A 376 -55.01 13.73 18.57
C GLU A 376 -53.85 13.13 19.38
N TYR A 377 -53.71 11.80 19.40
CA TYR A 377 -52.69 11.11 20.18
C TYR A 377 -52.33 9.72 19.61
N VAL A 378 -51.23 9.15 20.10
CA VAL A 378 -50.88 7.73 19.95
C VAL A 378 -50.84 7.04 21.31
N ASN A 379 -51.21 5.76 21.38
CA ASN A 379 -51.10 4.97 22.61
C ASN A 379 -49.65 4.52 22.81
N LEU A 380 -49.07 4.91 23.95
CA LEU A 380 -47.85 4.32 24.49
C LEU A 380 -48.20 2.99 25.17
N ARG A 381 -47.54 1.91 24.77
CA ARG A 381 -47.91 0.55 25.20
C ARG A 381 -46.82 -0.15 26.00
N GLY A 382 -47.21 -1.14 26.81
CA GLY A 382 -46.28 -1.95 27.60
C GLY A 382 -45.45 -2.95 26.79
N GLY A 383 -45.78 -3.16 25.52
CA GLY A 383 -45.06 -4.06 24.60
C GLY A 383 -45.36 -3.72 23.14
N PRO A 384 -44.63 -4.32 22.18
CA PRO A 384 -44.84 -4.07 20.75
C PRO A 384 -46.19 -4.66 20.29
N GLY A 385 -46.98 -3.89 19.56
CA GLY A 385 -48.25 -4.33 18.99
C GLY A 385 -49.49 -3.73 19.62
N PHE A 386 -50.62 -3.89 18.95
CA PHE A 386 -51.88 -3.30 19.38
C PHE A 386 -52.57 -4.08 20.52
N GLU A 387 -52.17 -5.33 20.75
CA GLU A 387 -52.68 -6.19 21.82
C GLU A 387 -52.06 -5.87 23.20
N ALA A 388 -50.93 -5.16 23.23
CA ALA A 388 -50.27 -4.79 24.47
C ALA A 388 -51.05 -3.71 25.24
N GLU A 389 -51.01 -3.76 26.57
CA GLU A 389 -51.68 -2.81 27.46
C GLU A 389 -51.27 -1.36 27.17
N VAL A 390 -52.24 -0.44 27.24
CA VAL A 390 -52.02 1.00 27.05
C VAL A 390 -51.57 1.60 28.37
N LEU A 391 -50.33 2.10 28.41
CA LEU A 391 -49.77 2.79 29.57
C LEU A 391 -50.22 4.24 29.62
N ARG A 392 -50.28 4.91 28.46
CA ARG A 392 -50.59 6.34 28.35
C ARG A 392 -50.98 6.74 26.92
N GLN A 393 -51.66 7.87 26.78
CA GLN A 393 -51.89 8.55 25.50
C GLN A 393 -50.88 9.71 25.34
N VAL A 394 -50.08 9.67 24.28
CA VAL A 394 -49.07 10.69 23.97
C VAL A 394 -49.61 11.59 22.84
N PRO A 395 -49.81 12.89 23.08
CA PRO A 395 -50.43 13.80 22.12
C PRO A 395 -49.59 14.04 20.87
N LEU A 396 -50.27 14.40 19.77
CA LEU A 396 -49.66 14.83 18.52
C LEU A 396 -48.64 15.96 18.76
N GLY A 397 -47.45 15.82 18.18
CA GLY A 397 -46.39 16.82 18.24
C GLY A 397 -45.54 16.82 19.52
N GLU A 398 -45.87 15.99 20.52
CA GLU A 398 -45.01 15.79 21.70
C GLU A 398 -43.64 15.25 21.26
N ARG A 399 -42.57 15.80 21.85
CA ARG A 399 -41.22 15.29 21.67
C ARG A 399 -41.01 14.11 22.61
N VAL A 400 -40.53 13.02 22.04
CA VAL A 400 -40.26 11.78 22.75
C VAL A 400 -38.83 11.34 22.44
N ARG A 401 -38.21 10.63 23.38
CA ARG A 401 -36.87 10.11 23.22
C ARG A 401 -36.90 8.62 22.98
N VAL A 402 -36.35 8.14 21.88
CA VAL A 402 -36.17 6.71 21.63
C VAL A 402 -35.12 6.17 22.61
N ILE A 403 -35.48 5.16 23.40
CA ILE A 403 -34.62 4.62 24.47
C ILE A 403 -33.46 3.81 23.87
N ALA A 404 -33.73 3.08 22.78
CA ALA A 404 -32.72 2.42 21.95
C ALA A 404 -33.17 2.50 20.47
N THR A 405 -32.59 3.42 19.70
CA THR A 405 -32.86 3.60 18.25
C THR A 405 -32.50 2.37 17.40
N GLN A 406 -31.87 1.38 18.04
CA GLN A 406 -31.34 0.14 17.51
C GLN A 406 -32.13 -1.11 17.99
N ASP A 407 -33.19 -0.95 18.80
CA ASP A 407 -34.03 -2.08 19.25
C ASP A 407 -35.42 -2.04 18.61
N LEU A 408 -35.44 -2.34 17.30
CA LEU A 408 -36.67 -2.45 16.53
C LEU A 408 -37.39 -3.76 16.81
N ARG A 409 -38.58 -3.68 17.40
CA ARG A 409 -39.40 -4.83 17.74
C ARG A 409 -40.50 -5.07 16.70
N THR A 410 -40.86 -6.33 16.53
CA THR A 410 -42.03 -6.74 15.76
C THR A 410 -43.04 -7.39 16.71
N PRO A 411 -44.35 -7.07 16.63
CA PRO A 411 -45.38 -7.60 17.53
C PRO A 411 -45.57 -9.12 17.45
N GLU A 412 -45.30 -9.70 16.28
CA GLU A 412 -45.54 -11.10 15.96
C GLU A 412 -44.33 -11.72 15.25
N GLY A 413 -44.00 -12.97 15.59
CA GLY A 413 -43.08 -13.79 14.81
C GLY A 413 -43.78 -14.41 13.59
N GLY A 414 -43.14 -14.40 12.42
CA GLY A 414 -43.71 -14.97 11.19
C GLY A 414 -42.99 -14.53 9.91
N ASP A 415 -43.41 -15.04 8.76
CA ASP A 415 -42.77 -14.75 7.46
C ASP A 415 -42.80 -13.26 7.10
N ARG A 416 -43.90 -12.57 7.46
CA ARG A 416 -44.05 -11.13 7.21
C ARG A 416 -43.05 -10.31 8.04
N ALA A 417 -42.94 -10.58 9.34
CA ALA A 417 -41.98 -9.91 10.21
C ALA A 417 -40.53 -10.18 9.77
N ARG A 418 -40.21 -11.44 9.43
CA ARG A 418 -38.90 -11.82 8.88
C ARG A 418 -38.59 -11.09 7.57
N SER A 419 -39.56 -11.06 6.64
CA SER A 419 -39.38 -10.38 5.35
C SER A 419 -39.21 -8.87 5.52
N CYS A 420 -39.96 -8.25 6.43
CA CYS A 420 -39.86 -6.82 6.70
C CYS A 420 -38.52 -6.46 7.37
N MET A 421 -38.08 -7.24 8.36
CA MET A 421 -36.77 -7.06 8.98
C MET A 421 -35.64 -7.24 7.96
N LYS A 422 -35.72 -8.25 7.09
CA LYS A 422 -34.75 -8.47 6.02
C LYS A 422 -34.70 -7.30 5.03
N ALA A 423 -35.85 -6.81 4.58
CA ALA A 423 -35.93 -5.68 3.66
C ALA A 423 -35.35 -4.40 4.29
N CYS A 424 -35.64 -4.18 5.57
CA CYS A 424 -35.11 -3.06 6.33
C CYS A 424 -33.59 -3.10 6.46
N ASN A 425 -33.04 -4.26 6.79
CA ASN A 425 -31.59 -4.45 6.85
C ASN A 425 -30.94 -4.28 5.48
N ASN A 426 -31.54 -4.82 4.42
CA ASN A 426 -31.01 -4.69 3.06
C ASN A 426 -31.00 -3.23 2.56
N LEU A 427 -32.07 -2.48 2.83
CA LEU A 427 -32.14 -1.05 2.50
C LEU A 427 -31.11 -0.22 3.30
N ALA A 428 -30.76 -0.65 4.51
CA ALA A 428 -29.68 -0.03 5.27
C ALA A 428 -28.31 -0.13 4.57
N LEU A 429 -28.12 -1.18 3.75
CA LEU A 429 -26.90 -1.44 2.99
C LEU A 429 -26.88 -0.76 1.62
N ASP A 430 -28.04 -0.53 1.01
CA ASP A 430 -28.20 0.16 -0.27
C ASP A 430 -29.36 1.17 -0.18
N ASN A 431 -29.05 2.37 0.30
CA ASN A 431 -30.04 3.41 0.54
C ASN A 431 -30.65 4.02 -0.73
N GLY A 432 -30.09 3.71 -1.90
CA GLY A 432 -30.54 4.17 -3.21
C GLY A 432 -31.52 3.21 -3.90
N ASP A 433 -31.72 2.01 -3.35
CA ASP A 433 -32.63 1.01 -3.91
C ASP A 433 -34.10 1.38 -3.68
N ALA A 434 -34.75 1.82 -4.75
CA ALA A 434 -36.15 2.27 -4.73
C ALA A 434 -37.15 1.13 -4.42
N ASP A 435 -36.83 -0.10 -4.80
CA ASP A 435 -37.71 -1.26 -4.60
C ASP A 435 -37.68 -1.72 -3.14
N LEU A 436 -36.47 -1.78 -2.56
CA LEU A 436 -36.29 -2.01 -1.12
C LEU A 436 -36.93 -0.88 -0.31
N ARG A 437 -36.81 0.37 -0.75
CA ARG A 437 -37.46 1.51 -0.09
C ARG A 437 -38.96 1.34 -0.03
N ALA A 438 -39.58 1.06 -1.17
CA ALA A 438 -41.02 0.82 -1.26
C ALA A 438 -41.46 -0.39 -0.41
N GLN A 439 -40.63 -1.42 -0.29
CA GLN A 439 -40.92 -2.58 0.56
C GLN A 439 -40.91 -2.22 2.05
N VAL A 440 -39.92 -1.45 2.49
CA VAL A 440 -39.82 -0.99 3.89
C VAL A 440 -40.98 -0.05 4.24
N ASP A 441 -41.35 0.86 3.34
CA ASP A 441 -42.49 1.76 3.54
C ASP A 441 -43.80 0.98 3.75
N ARG A 442 -44.04 -0.10 3.01
CA ARG A 442 -45.18 -1.00 3.24
C ARG A 442 -45.16 -1.65 4.63
N CYS A 443 -43.98 -1.96 5.14
CA CYS A 443 -43.82 -2.53 6.49
C CYS A 443 -44.09 -1.49 7.58
N ILE A 444 -43.66 -0.24 7.40
CA ILE A 444 -43.96 0.88 8.29
C ILE A 444 -45.47 1.17 8.29
N GLU A 445 -46.08 1.28 7.11
CA GLU A 445 -47.53 1.52 6.97
C GLU A 445 -48.36 0.42 7.63
N GLY A 446 -47.86 -0.82 7.57
CA GLY A 446 -48.44 -1.99 8.20
C GLY A 446 -48.20 -2.12 9.70
N ASN A 447 -47.58 -1.13 10.36
CA ASN A 447 -47.23 -1.15 11.79
C ASN A 447 -46.40 -2.38 12.20
N VAL A 448 -45.51 -2.85 11.33
CA VAL A 448 -44.67 -4.02 11.63
C VAL A 448 -43.57 -3.66 12.63
N PHE A 449 -43.09 -2.42 12.57
CA PHE A 449 -41.94 -1.95 13.33
C PHE A 449 -42.35 -1.10 14.53
N TRP A 450 -41.80 -1.39 15.71
CA TRP A 450 -42.10 -0.71 16.97
C TRP A 450 -40.82 -0.31 17.68
N TYR A 451 -40.79 0.90 18.23
CA TYR A 451 -39.69 1.43 19.02
C TYR A 451 -40.11 1.59 20.47
N GLU A 452 -39.18 1.32 21.39
CA GLU A 452 -39.30 1.75 22.77
C GLU A 452 -38.90 3.22 22.90
N ILE A 453 -39.80 4.04 23.45
CA ILE A 453 -39.63 5.47 23.63
C ILE A 453 -39.87 5.86 25.09
N ARG A 454 -39.35 7.03 25.46
CA ARG A 454 -39.64 7.75 26.69
C ARG A 454 -40.35 9.04 26.36
N ASP A 455 -41.53 9.24 26.91
CA ASP A 455 -42.33 10.45 26.67
C ASP A 455 -41.85 11.65 27.51
N GLY A 456 -42.48 12.81 27.32
CA GLY A 456 -42.15 14.05 28.05
C GLY A 456 -42.45 13.98 29.55
N SER A 457 -43.20 12.97 30.01
CA SER A 457 -43.47 12.70 31.43
C SER A 457 -42.44 11.75 32.07
N GLY A 458 -41.55 11.16 31.27
CA GLY A 458 -40.55 10.19 31.70
C GLY A 458 -41.02 8.73 31.66
N THR A 459 -42.22 8.47 31.14
CA THR A 459 -42.80 7.11 31.04
C THR A 459 -42.21 6.39 29.82
N ALA A 460 -41.72 5.15 30.02
CA ALA A 460 -41.18 4.31 28.96
C ALA A 460 -42.23 3.33 28.40
N GLY A 461 -42.24 3.12 27.09
CA GLY A 461 -43.12 2.15 26.43
C GLY A 461 -42.95 2.11 24.91
N TYR A 462 -43.75 1.30 24.23
CA TYR A 462 -43.62 1.04 22.80
C TYR A 462 -44.62 1.83 21.95
N VAL A 463 -44.15 2.35 20.82
CA VAL A 463 -44.95 3.02 19.78
C VAL A 463 -44.52 2.51 18.40
N SER A 464 -45.50 2.33 17.50
CA SER A 464 -45.23 1.96 16.11
C SER A 464 -44.41 3.04 15.41
N ARG A 465 -43.39 2.63 14.64
CA ARG A 465 -42.54 3.52 13.82
C ARG A 465 -43.37 4.45 12.94
N LYS A 466 -44.55 4.01 12.49
CA LYS A 466 -45.47 4.81 11.66
C LYS A 466 -45.79 6.19 12.25
N PHE A 467 -45.80 6.31 13.57
CA PHE A 467 -46.22 7.52 14.28
C PHE A 467 -45.04 8.36 14.81
N LEU A 468 -43.82 8.06 14.36
CA LEU A 468 -42.60 8.74 14.79
C LEU A 468 -41.94 9.42 13.59
N ALA A 469 -41.45 10.64 13.76
CA ALA A 469 -40.65 11.35 12.77
C ALA A 469 -39.58 12.21 13.44
N ASP A 470 -38.42 12.32 12.78
CA ASP A 470 -37.31 13.20 13.19
C ASP A 470 -37.68 14.69 13.17
#